data_AF-A0A060C6T4-F1
#
_entry.id   AF-A0A060C6T4-F1
#
_cell.length_a   1.000
_cell.length_b   1.000
_cell.length_c   1.000
_cell.angle_alpha   90.00
_cell.angle_beta   90.00
_cell.angle_gamma   90.00
#
_symmetry.space_group_name_H-M   'P 1'
#
loop_
_entity.id
_entity.type
_entity.pdbx_description
1 polymer ?
#
loop_
_entity_poly.entity_id
_entity_poly.type
_entity_poly.pdbx_seq_one_letter_code
_entity_poly.pdbx_strand_id
1 'polypeptide(L)'
;EMMSMYPAFVIAPQCPNGMGWSNFSRTNTNRAMTLQPTPSKPMELVIALIQQMKKNQSIDTSRIYITGLSMGGFGTFDAIERYPDLFAAAMPVCGGGDTSKAASIAHVPIW
;
A
#
# COMPACT_ATOMS: atom_id res chain seq x y z
N GLU A 1 -21.28 14.65 -0.91
CA GLU A 1 -22.05 13.93 0.13
C GLU A 1 -21.18 12.99 0.98
N MET A 2 -20.37 12.08 0.41
CA MET A 2 -19.50 11.22 1.24
C MET A 2 -18.44 11.99 2.03
N MET A 3 -17.71 12.92 1.41
CA MET A 3 -16.66 13.70 2.11
C MET A 3 -17.21 14.64 3.19
N SER A 4 -18.50 15.01 3.13
CA SER A 4 -19.14 15.79 4.19
C SER A 4 -19.53 14.93 5.40
N MET A 5 -19.81 13.64 5.18
CA MET A 5 -20.06 12.68 6.26
C MET A 5 -18.76 12.12 6.84
N TYR A 6 -17.73 11.98 6.00
CA TYR A 6 -16.42 11.42 6.34
C TYR A 6 -15.30 12.35 5.85
N PRO A 7 -15.03 13.47 6.53
CA PRO A 7 -13.94 14.36 6.16
C PRO A 7 -12.62 13.60 6.29
N ALA A 8 -11.80 13.68 5.24
CA ALA A 8 -10.56 12.93 5.15
C ALA A 8 -9.49 13.72 4.38
N PHE A 9 -8.23 13.45 4.71
CA PHE A 9 -7.12 13.79 3.83
C PHE A 9 -7.02 12.73 2.74
N VAL A 10 -6.87 13.17 1.49
CA VAL A 10 -6.64 12.27 0.35
C VAL A 10 -5.26 12.56 -0.22
N ILE A 11 -4.42 11.53 -0.30
CA ILE A 11 -3.12 11.59 -0.97
C ILE A 11 -3.18 10.78 -2.27
N ALA A 12 -2.71 11.37 -3.36
CA ALA A 12 -2.69 10.74 -4.68
C ALA A 12 -1.29 10.93 -5.32
N PRO A 13 -0.25 10.24 -4.80
CA PRO A 13 1.11 10.37 -5.30
C PRO A 13 1.22 9.82 -6.73
N GLN A 14 2.06 10.45 -7.55
CA GLN A 14 2.33 10.00 -8.92
C GLN A 14 3.61 9.16 -8.97
N CYS A 15 3.53 7.97 -9.60
CA CYS A 15 4.72 7.15 -9.85
C CYS A 15 5.52 7.78 -11.00
N PRO A 16 6.84 7.99 -10.87
CA PRO A 16 7.67 8.44 -11.98
C PRO A 16 7.67 7.42 -13.14
N ASN A 17 7.92 7.93 -14.35
CA ASN A 17 8.04 7.11 -15.55
C ASN A 17 9.16 6.06 -15.40
N GLY A 18 8.90 4.83 -15.86
CA GLY A 18 9.85 3.73 -15.80
C GLY A 18 9.99 3.08 -14.41
N MET A 19 9.19 3.50 -13.43
CA MET A 19 9.19 2.93 -12.07
C MET A 19 7.87 2.23 -11.75
N GLY A 20 7.87 1.41 -10.69
CA GLY A 20 6.68 0.76 -10.17
C GLY A 20 6.51 0.95 -8.67
N TRP A 21 5.27 0.82 -8.18
CA TRP A 21 4.95 0.94 -6.76
C TRP A 21 5.44 -0.24 -5.92
N SER A 22 5.47 -1.43 -6.48
CA SER A 22 5.80 -2.66 -5.75
C SER A 22 7.16 -3.21 -6.12
N ASN A 23 7.83 -3.88 -5.19
CA ASN A 23 9.06 -4.63 -5.42
C ASN A 23 8.84 -6.13 -5.16
N PHE A 24 8.22 -6.79 -6.13
CA PHE A 24 8.04 -8.23 -6.15
C PHE A 24 8.91 -8.86 -7.23
N SER A 25 9.58 -9.96 -6.91
CA SER A 25 10.10 -10.87 -7.93
C SER A 25 9.00 -11.85 -8.32
N ARG A 26 9.02 -12.30 -9.59
CA ARG A 26 8.10 -13.32 -10.10
C ARG A 26 8.92 -14.53 -10.54
N THR A 27 8.52 -15.72 -10.10
CA THR A 27 9.10 -16.96 -10.61
C THR A 27 8.30 -17.46 -11.82
N ASN A 28 9.01 -17.97 -12.83
CA ASN A 28 8.40 -18.44 -14.08
C ASN A 28 7.58 -19.72 -13.92
N THR A 29 7.76 -20.44 -12.81
CA THR A 29 7.15 -21.77 -12.61
C THR A 29 5.67 -21.65 -12.20
N ASN A 30 5.34 -20.76 -11.25
CA ASN A 30 4.01 -20.72 -10.65
C ASN A 30 3.36 -19.32 -10.62
N ARG A 31 3.94 -18.32 -11.30
CA ARG A 31 3.55 -16.90 -11.15
C ARG A 31 3.56 -16.41 -9.69
N ALA A 32 4.24 -17.14 -8.81
CA ALA A 32 4.36 -16.79 -7.41
C ALA A 32 5.15 -15.48 -7.30
N MET A 33 4.62 -14.57 -6.50
CA MET A 33 5.24 -13.29 -6.21
C MET A 33 5.98 -13.41 -4.89
N THR A 34 7.22 -12.90 -4.84
CA THR A 34 8.01 -12.85 -3.61
C THR A 34 8.38 -11.41 -3.31
N LEU A 35 7.94 -10.92 -2.15
CA LEU A 35 8.21 -9.56 -1.70
C LEU A 35 9.70 -9.41 -1.44
N GLN A 36 10.34 -8.48 -2.15
CA GLN A 36 11.77 -8.23 -1.95
C GLN A 36 12.01 -7.43 -0.66
N PRO A 37 13.17 -7.60 0.00
CA PRO A 37 13.46 -6.99 1.30
C PRO A 37 13.33 -5.46 1.32
N THR A 38 13.65 -4.80 0.21
CA THR A 38 13.59 -3.34 0.08
C THR A 38 12.33 -2.90 -0.68
N PRO A 39 11.70 -1.77 -0.30
CA PRO A 39 10.64 -1.18 -1.11
C PRO A 39 11.20 -0.61 -2.43
N SER A 40 10.33 -0.39 -3.41
CA SER A 40 10.69 0.45 -4.55
C SER A 40 10.88 1.90 -4.09
N LYS A 41 11.62 2.71 -4.86
CA LYS A 41 11.82 4.13 -4.51
C LYS A 41 10.48 4.90 -4.40
N PRO A 42 9.50 4.71 -5.31
CA PRO A 42 8.18 5.32 -5.13
C PRO A 42 7.48 4.92 -3.83
N MET A 43 7.53 3.64 -3.42
CA MET A 43 6.95 3.20 -2.15
C MET A 43 7.63 3.85 -0.95
N GLU A 44 8.96 3.91 -0.94
CA GLU A 44 9.72 4.60 0.11
C GLU A 44 9.27 6.05 0.28
N LEU A 45 9.08 6.78 -0.83
CA LEU A 45 8.63 8.16 -0.82
C LEU A 45 7.18 8.32 -0.36
N VAL A 46 6.29 7.39 -0.70
CA VAL A 46 4.90 7.39 -0.20
C VAL A 46 4.87 7.22 1.32
N ILE A 47 5.67 6.30 1.86
CA ILE A 47 5.76 6.09 3.31
C ILE A 47 6.36 7.33 3.99
N ALA A 48 7.39 7.94 3.42
CA ALA A 48 7.95 9.19 3.92
C ALA A 48 6.92 10.33 3.93
N LEU A 49 6.11 10.45 2.87
CA LEU A 49 5.00 11.41 2.79
C LEU A 49 3.96 11.16 3.90
N ILE A 50 3.58 9.90 4.14
CA ILE A 50 2.65 9.55 5.23
C ILE A 50 3.23 9.98 6.59
N GLN A 51 4.50 9.73 6.85
CA GLN A 51 5.14 10.18 8.11
C GLN A 51 5.18 11.71 8.21
N GLN A 52 5.44 12.41 7.11
CA GLN A 52 5.42 13.87 7.08
C GLN A 52 4.01 14.42 7.35
N MET A 53 2.98 13.81 6.75
CA MET A 53 1.57 14.17 6.98
C MET A 53 1.19 13.98 8.45
N LYS A 54 1.56 12.83 9.05
CA LYS A 54 1.33 12.56 10.48
C LYS A 54 1.96 13.60 11.40
N LYS A 55 3.10 14.19 11.00
CA LYS A 55 3.80 15.21 11.78
C LYS A 55 3.20 16.61 11.61
N ASN A 56 2.75 16.93 10.40
CA ASN A 56 2.44 18.32 10.01
C ASN A 56 0.93 18.60 9.89
N GLN A 57 0.09 17.57 9.91
CA GLN A 57 -1.36 17.66 9.77
C GLN A 57 -2.05 16.88 10.89
N SER A 58 -3.31 17.18 11.17
CA SER A 58 -4.13 16.46 12.14
C SER A 58 -4.62 15.11 11.59
N ILE A 59 -3.68 14.19 11.33
CA ILE A 59 -3.98 12.85 10.83
C ILE A 59 -4.38 11.95 11.99
N ASP A 60 -5.53 11.28 11.84
CA ASP A 60 -5.91 10.17 12.71
C ASP A 60 -5.09 8.92 12.33
N THR A 61 -4.08 8.60 13.13
CA THR A 61 -3.17 7.48 12.85
C THR A 61 -3.82 6.11 13.01
N SER A 62 -5.01 6.03 13.61
CA SER A 62 -5.78 4.78 13.71
C SER A 62 -6.62 4.50 12.45
N ARG A 63 -6.70 5.45 11.51
CA ARG A 63 -7.56 5.39 10.32
C ARG A 63 -6.83 5.80 9.04
N ILE A 64 -5.66 5.22 8.81
CA ILE A 64 -4.91 5.36 7.55
C ILE A 64 -5.33 4.22 6.62
N TYR A 65 -5.91 4.55 5.47
CA TYR A 65 -6.40 3.57 4.49
C TYR A 65 -5.57 3.63 3.20
N ILE A 66 -5.51 2.52 2.47
CA ILE A 66 -4.79 2.43 1.20
C ILE A 66 -5.58 1.68 0.13
N THR A 67 -5.53 2.17 -1.10
CA THR A 67 -6.18 1.55 -2.26
C THR A 67 -5.40 1.86 -3.53
N GLY A 68 -5.54 1.01 -4.54
CA GLY A 68 -4.94 1.25 -5.84
C GLY A 68 -5.38 0.24 -6.90
N LEU A 69 -5.36 0.67 -8.16
CA LEU A 69 -5.77 -0.11 -9.33
C LEU A 69 -4.56 -0.66 -10.09
N SER A 70 -4.61 -1.93 -10.49
CA SER A 70 -3.60 -2.57 -11.34
C SER A 70 -2.19 -2.46 -10.74
N MET A 71 -1.29 -1.65 -11.31
CA MET A 71 0.01 -1.33 -10.70
C MET A 71 -0.14 -0.80 -9.26
N GLY A 72 -1.17 -0.01 -8.99
CA GLY A 72 -1.52 0.45 -7.65
C GLY A 72 -2.10 -0.66 -6.76
N GLY A 73 -2.73 -1.69 -7.34
CA GLY A 73 -3.19 -2.87 -6.61
C GLY A 73 -2.01 -3.70 -6.11
N PHE A 74 -0.99 -3.89 -6.95
CA PHE A 74 0.29 -4.48 -6.51
C PHE A 74 0.97 -3.61 -5.45
N GLY A 75 0.97 -2.29 -5.63
CA GLY A 75 1.50 -1.36 -4.62
C GLY A 75 0.75 -1.45 -3.28
N THR A 76 -0.57 -1.65 -3.32
CA THR A 76 -1.40 -1.80 -2.12
C THR A 76 -1.04 -3.06 -1.35
N PHE A 77 -0.86 -4.20 -2.04
CA PHE A 77 -0.38 -5.43 -1.41
C PHE A 77 1.05 -5.29 -0.86
N ASP A 78 2.00 -4.71 -1.61
CA ASP A 78 3.37 -4.47 -1.10
C ASP A 78 3.34 -3.63 0.18
N ALA A 79 2.56 -2.55 0.19
CA ALA A 79 2.46 -1.65 1.33
C ALA A 79 1.96 -2.36 2.60
N ILE A 80 0.88 -3.13 2.52
CA ILE A 80 0.34 -3.84 3.70
C ILE A 80 1.20 -5.03 4.11
N GLU A 81 1.81 -5.76 3.17
CA GLU A 81 2.70 -6.88 3.49
C GLU A 81 4.01 -6.39 4.14
N ARG A 82 4.47 -5.19 3.76
CA ARG A 82 5.69 -4.57 4.30
C ARG A 82 5.46 -3.78 5.59
N TYR A 83 4.30 -3.16 5.74
CA TYR A 83 3.94 -2.32 6.87
C TYR A 83 2.57 -2.74 7.44
N PRO A 84 2.45 -3.96 7.99
CA PRO A 84 1.17 -4.57 8.37
C PRO A 84 0.40 -3.79 9.45
N ASP A 85 1.09 -2.98 10.25
CA ASP A 85 0.48 -2.20 11.34
C ASP A 85 0.27 -0.73 10.99
N LEU A 86 0.60 -0.31 9.76
CA LEU A 86 0.46 1.09 9.34
C LEU A 86 -0.95 1.41 8.84
N PHE A 87 -1.62 0.45 8.21
CA PHE A 87 -2.90 0.66 7.54
C PHE A 87 -4.04 0.02 8.30
N ALA A 88 -5.11 0.79 8.52
CA ALA A 88 -6.32 0.33 9.20
C ALA A 88 -7.21 -0.54 8.31
N ALA A 89 -7.12 -0.38 6.98
CA ALA A 89 -7.75 -1.24 5.99
C ALA A 89 -7.12 -1.00 4.60
N ALA A 90 -7.30 -1.96 3.70
CA ALA A 90 -6.82 -1.86 2.31
C ALA A 90 -7.86 -2.33 1.29
N MET A 91 -7.81 -1.76 0.08
CA MET A 91 -8.64 -2.18 -1.06
C MET A 91 -7.77 -2.32 -2.33
N PRO A 92 -7.04 -3.43 -2.48
CA PRO A 92 -6.22 -3.68 -3.66
C PRO A 92 -7.10 -4.09 -4.86
N VAL A 93 -7.13 -3.27 -5.92
CA VAL A 93 -7.94 -3.57 -7.11
C VAL A 93 -7.08 -4.17 -8.20
N CYS A 94 -7.41 -5.41 -8.61
CA CYS A 94 -6.77 -6.18 -9.69
C CYS A 94 -5.23 -6.17 -9.66
N GLY A 95 -4.64 -6.37 -8.47
CA GLY A 95 -3.21 -6.50 -8.23
C GLY A 95 -2.78 -7.93 -7.84
N GLY A 96 -1.74 -8.05 -7.03
CA GLY A 96 -1.24 -9.30 -6.46
C GLY A 96 -0.17 -9.06 -5.40
N GLY A 97 0.05 -10.04 -4.54
CA GLY A 97 0.94 -9.97 -3.39
C GLY A 97 1.69 -11.28 -3.14
N ASP A 98 2.58 -11.27 -2.17
CA ASP A 98 3.32 -12.45 -1.73
C ASP A 98 2.45 -13.30 -0.79
N THR A 99 1.91 -14.39 -1.31
CA THR A 99 1.04 -15.29 -0.54
C THR A 99 1.70 -15.87 0.73
N SER A 100 3.03 -15.92 0.81
CA SER A 100 3.72 -16.34 2.04
C SER A 100 3.58 -15.31 3.17
N LYS A 101 3.20 -14.07 2.86
CA LYS A 101 2.93 -12.97 3.80
C LYS A 101 1.45 -12.87 4.19
N ALA A 102 0.58 -13.74 3.71
CA ALA A 102 -0.85 -13.67 4.03
C ALA A 102 -1.14 -13.65 5.55
N ALA A 103 -0.40 -14.46 6.33
CA ALA A 103 -0.56 -14.50 7.78
C ALA A 103 -0.20 -13.17 8.47
N SER A 104 0.77 -12.41 7.95
CA SER A 104 1.19 -11.15 8.57
C SER A 104 0.22 -10.00 8.33
N ILE A 105 -0.74 -10.16 7.41
CA ILE A 105 -1.77 -9.16 7.12
C ILE A 105 -3.19 -9.66 7.44
N ALA A 106 -3.31 -10.82 8.11
CA ALA A 106 -4.60 -11.46 8.39
C ALA A 106 -5.51 -10.62 9.31
N HIS A 107 -4.93 -9.70 10.09
CA HIS A 107 -5.66 -8.75 10.93
C HIS A 107 -6.09 -7.48 10.20
N VAL A 108 -5.58 -7.23 8.99
CA VAL A 108 -5.93 -6.05 8.20
C VAL A 108 -7.25 -6.33 7.47
N PRO A 109 -8.30 -5.53 7.65
CA PRO A 109 -9.51 -5.61 6.82
C PRO A 109 -9.16 -5.32 5.36
N ILE A 110 -9.45 -6.27 4.45
CA ILE A 110 -9.20 -6.16 3.01
C ILE A 110 -10.48 -6.48 2.25
N TRP A 111 -10.82 -5.65 1.24
CA TRP A 111 -11.88 -5.90 0.26
C TRP A 111 -11.28 -6.08 -1.14
#